data_AF-A0A662R5N0-F1
#
_entry.id   AF-A0A662R5N0-F1
#
_cell.length_a   1.000
_cell.length_b   1.000
_cell.length_c   1.000
_cell.angle_alpha   90.00
_cell.angle_beta   90.00
_cell.angle_gamma   90.00
#
_symmetry.space_group_name_H-M   'P 1'
#
loop_
_entity.id
_entity.type
_entity.pdbx_description
1 polymer ?
#
loop_
_entity_poly.entity_id
_entity_poly.type
_entity_poly.pdbx_seq_one_letter_code
_entity_poly.pdbx_strand_id
1 'polypeptide(L)'
;LIGIGVLTVVKRYQEMVDISNINIGKPDFLKTKFDVEYLTMTLVSSGLLIAMVALPYLSIGYDIYRLYSLVLVILSVFFVIGGISLSKYLKLKPYLIILLILIPYFMFVTHVAYQIFGAPVSINLNSEGVSYDREYVHDSESCAAKWLAMNSEKNSVISVADISGRLRLISQGKIPPKRTEDYSFPRHGELQAYIYLYYNNVVKDKLVVNGTTCNMSEYSDMFIGKGKIYDSGNSEIYKT
;
A
#
# COMPACT_ATOMS: atom_id res chain seq x y z
N LEU A 1 22.50 9.64 1.41
CA LEU A 1 23.32 8.92 2.41
C LEU A 1 23.84 7.57 1.92
N ILE A 2 23.00 6.71 1.35
CA ILE A 2 23.39 5.36 0.87
C ILE A 2 24.63 5.43 -0.06
N GLY A 3 24.62 6.29 -1.08
CA GLY A 3 25.78 6.45 -1.97
C GLY A 3 27.05 6.91 -1.26
N ILE A 4 26.94 7.79 -0.26
CA ILE A 4 28.09 8.22 0.59
C ILE A 4 28.60 7.04 1.42
N GLY A 5 27.70 6.21 1.94
CA GLY A 5 28.03 4.97 2.65
C GLY A 5 28.81 4.01 1.77
N VAL A 6 28.31 3.72 0.56
CA VAL A 6 28.98 2.87 -0.44
C VAL A 6 30.37 3.41 -0.78
N LEU A 7 30.47 4.70 -1.11
CA LEU A 7 31.76 5.35 -1.42
C LEU A 7 32.74 5.30 -0.24
N THR A 8 32.25 5.44 1.00
CA THR A 8 33.11 5.34 2.18
C THR A 8 33.68 3.93 2.33
N VAL A 9 32.85 2.90 2.15
CA VAL A 9 33.30 1.51 2.26
C VAL A 9 34.31 1.19 1.16
N VAL A 10 34.05 1.59 -0.09
CA VAL A 10 34.97 1.39 -1.22
C VAL A 10 36.31 2.09 -0.99
N LYS A 11 36.30 3.36 -0.56
CA LYS A 11 37.53 4.10 -0.28
C LYS A 11 38.34 3.45 0.84
N ARG A 12 37.66 3.01 1.90
CA ARG A 12 38.31 2.33 3.03
C ARG A 12 38.92 0.98 2.62
N TYR A 13 38.28 0.27 1.70
CA TYR A 13 38.81 -0.97 1.14
C TYR A 13 40.07 -0.71 0.30
N GLN A 14 40.06 0.31 -0.55
CA GLN A 14 41.23 0.74 -1.33
C GLN A 14 42.41 1.12 -0.42
N GLU A 15 42.16 1.94 0.61
CA GLU A 15 43.18 2.33 1.60
C GLU A 15 43.76 1.10 2.34
N MET A 16 42.94 0.09 2.66
CA MET A 16 43.42 -1.15 3.29
C MET A 16 44.26 -2.01 2.35
N VAL A 17 43.89 -2.08 1.06
CA VAL A 17 44.67 -2.80 0.04
C VAL A 17 46.02 -2.11 -0.20
N ASP A 18 46.04 -0.78 -0.27
CA ASP A 18 47.28 -0.01 -0.42
C ASP A 18 48.20 -0.13 0.80
N ILE A 19 47.64 -0.18 2.03
CA ILE A 19 48.41 -0.39 3.27
C ILE A 19 48.89 -1.84 3.41
N SER A 20 48.20 -2.83 2.82
CA SER A 20 48.60 -4.25 2.92
C SER A 20 49.93 -4.58 2.22
N ASN A 21 50.44 -3.68 1.36
CA ASN A 21 51.81 -3.74 0.84
C ASN A 21 52.89 -3.36 1.88
N ILE A 22 52.50 -2.89 3.06
CA ILE A 22 53.38 -2.61 4.20
C ILE A 22 52.89 -3.43 5.39
N ASN A 23 53.61 -4.50 5.67
CA ASN A 23 53.32 -5.52 6.69
C ASN A 23 53.21 -4.91 8.10
N ILE A 24 52.00 -4.54 8.55
CA ILE A 24 51.73 -4.10 9.94
C ILE A 24 50.47 -4.80 10.47
N GLY A 25 50.60 -5.31 11.70
CA GLY A 25 49.72 -6.27 12.36
C GLY A 25 48.23 -5.95 12.35
N LYS A 26 47.45 -7.03 12.23
CA LYS A 26 45.98 -7.09 12.20
C LYS A 26 45.32 -6.27 13.31
N PRO A 27 44.42 -5.33 12.98
CA PRO A 27 43.43 -4.85 13.91
C PRO A 27 42.07 -5.52 13.65
N ASP A 28 41.68 -6.30 14.65
CA ASP A 28 40.32 -6.61 15.12
C ASP A 28 39.23 -7.14 14.17
N PHE A 29 38.56 -8.17 14.70
CA PHE A 29 37.75 -9.23 14.10
C PHE A 29 36.50 -8.83 13.27
N LEU A 30 36.29 -7.54 12.98
CA LEU A 30 35.08 -7.01 12.31
C LEU A 30 35.29 -6.61 10.84
N LYS A 31 36.49 -6.78 10.27
CA LYS A 31 36.95 -5.99 9.11
C LYS A 31 37.04 -6.64 7.72
N THR A 32 36.75 -7.93 7.53
CA THR A 32 37.04 -8.55 6.21
C THR A 32 35.94 -9.41 5.61
N LYS A 33 35.01 -9.95 6.42
CA LYS A 33 33.94 -10.82 5.90
C LYS A 33 32.57 -10.14 5.78
N PHE A 34 32.46 -8.90 6.25
CA PHE A 34 31.24 -8.09 6.16
C PHE A 34 31.24 -7.16 4.92
N ASP A 35 32.35 -7.10 4.16
CA ASP A 35 32.62 -5.97 3.26
C ASP A 35 32.37 -6.24 1.78
N VAL A 36 32.43 -7.48 1.28
CA VAL A 36 32.28 -7.74 -0.16
C VAL A 36 30.90 -8.29 -0.50
N GLU A 37 30.45 -9.34 0.20
CA GLU A 37 29.13 -9.95 -0.05
C GLU A 37 27.99 -8.97 0.24
N TYR A 38 28.11 -8.18 1.30
CA TYR A 38 27.10 -7.20 1.66
C TYR A 38 27.13 -5.98 0.72
N LEU A 39 28.32 -5.59 0.25
CA LEU A 39 28.48 -4.54 -0.76
C LEU A 39 27.91 -4.98 -2.11
N THR A 40 28.15 -6.22 -2.54
CA THR A 40 27.55 -6.76 -3.78
C THR A 40 26.04 -6.85 -3.67
N MET A 41 25.49 -7.33 -2.54
CA MET A 41 24.05 -7.29 -2.28
C MET A 41 23.48 -5.88 -2.37
N THR A 42 24.19 -4.89 -1.83
CA THR A 42 23.76 -3.48 -1.85
C THR A 42 23.83 -2.87 -3.24
N LEU A 43 24.85 -3.19 -4.02
CA LEU A 43 24.98 -2.75 -5.41
C LEU A 43 23.87 -3.35 -6.28
N VAL A 44 23.61 -4.65 -6.13
CA VAL A 44 22.50 -5.34 -6.82
C VAL A 44 21.16 -4.73 -6.41
N SER A 45 20.95 -4.52 -5.10
CA SER A 45 19.76 -3.89 -4.54
C SER A 45 19.53 -2.47 -5.06
N SER A 46 20.59 -1.66 -5.12
CA SER A 46 20.52 -0.30 -5.65
C SER A 46 20.24 -0.31 -7.15
N GLY A 47 20.87 -1.22 -7.90
CA GLY A 47 20.63 -1.41 -9.33
C GLY A 47 19.19 -1.85 -9.62
N LEU A 48 18.63 -2.76 -8.81
CA LEU A 48 17.24 -3.19 -8.91
C LEU A 48 16.26 -2.04 -8.66
N LEU A 49 16.51 -1.20 -7.65
CA LEU A 49 15.69 0.00 -7.42
C LEU A 49 15.76 0.97 -8.60
N ILE A 50 16.96 1.23 -9.13
CA ILE A 50 17.14 2.11 -10.29
C ILE A 50 16.40 1.53 -11.51
N ALA A 51 16.53 0.23 -11.76
CA ALA A 51 15.84 -0.45 -12.85
C ALA A 51 14.31 -0.38 -12.70
N MET A 52 13.77 -0.56 -11.49
CA MET A 52 12.34 -0.41 -11.22
C MET A 52 11.82 1.01 -11.49
N VAL A 53 12.59 2.03 -11.11
CA VAL A 53 12.21 3.43 -11.35
C VAL A 53 12.34 3.80 -12.83
N ALA A 54 13.38 3.30 -13.50
CA ALA A 54 13.64 3.59 -14.91
C ALA A 54 12.71 2.83 -15.88
N LEU A 55 12.25 1.63 -15.49
CA LEU A 55 11.43 0.76 -16.32
C LEU A 55 9.99 0.67 -15.77
N PRO A 56 9.06 1.52 -16.25
CA PRO A 56 7.69 1.57 -15.74
C PRO A 56 6.95 0.23 -15.86
N TYR A 57 7.28 -0.58 -16.86
CA TYR A 57 6.71 -1.92 -17.04
C TYR A 57 7.03 -2.88 -15.87
N LEU A 58 8.25 -2.81 -15.32
CA LEU A 58 8.63 -3.63 -14.17
C LEU A 58 7.91 -3.17 -12.90
N SER A 59 7.77 -1.85 -12.73
CA SER A 59 7.07 -1.24 -11.60
C SER A 59 5.60 -1.64 -11.56
N ILE A 60 4.93 -1.74 -12.71
CA ILE A 60 3.51 -2.14 -12.80
C ILE A 60 3.37 -3.65 -12.57
N GLY A 61 4.27 -4.47 -13.12
CA GLY A 61 4.15 -5.93 -13.05
C GLY A 61 4.45 -6.55 -11.68
N TYR A 62 5.45 -6.04 -10.96
CA TYR A 62 5.91 -6.65 -9.69
C TYR A 62 5.43 -5.89 -8.43
N ASP A 63 4.84 -4.71 -8.59
CA ASP A 63 4.49 -3.77 -7.53
C ASP A 63 5.74 -3.19 -6.82
N ILE A 64 5.98 -1.89 -7.04
CA ILE A 64 7.14 -1.17 -6.53
C ILE A 64 7.22 -1.18 -4.99
N TYR A 65 6.07 -1.17 -4.30
CA TYR A 65 6.04 -1.08 -2.84
C TYR A 65 6.60 -2.35 -2.18
N ARG A 66 6.41 -3.51 -2.83
CA ARG A 66 6.94 -4.80 -2.35
C ARG A 66 8.44 -4.87 -2.45
N LEU A 67 8.99 -4.53 -3.63
CA LEU A 67 10.44 -4.53 -3.83
C LEU A 67 11.12 -3.49 -2.94
N TYR A 68 10.52 -2.30 -2.84
CA TYR A 68 11.04 -1.24 -1.99
C TYR A 68 11.18 -1.69 -0.54
N SER A 69 10.14 -2.33 0.02
CA SER A 69 10.16 -2.83 1.41
C SER A 69 11.28 -3.85 1.65
N LEU A 70 11.53 -4.75 0.70
CA LEU A 70 12.58 -5.77 0.81
C LEU A 70 13.99 -5.17 0.68
N VAL A 71 14.19 -4.28 -0.29
CA VAL A 71 15.49 -3.69 -0.59
C VAL A 71 15.91 -2.66 0.47
N LEU A 72 14.96 -1.96 1.09
CA LEU A 72 15.24 -0.95 2.11
C LEU A 72 15.94 -1.54 3.34
N VAL A 73 15.63 -2.78 3.72
CA VAL A 73 16.30 -3.49 4.81
C VAL A 73 17.81 -3.58 4.56
N ILE A 74 18.21 -3.97 3.35
CA ILE A 74 19.61 -4.09 2.94
C ILE A 74 20.27 -2.70 2.84
N LEU A 75 19.56 -1.71 2.28
CA LEU A 75 20.12 -0.36 2.13
C LEU A 75 20.24 0.40 3.45
N SER A 76 19.49 0.03 4.48
CA SER A 76 19.47 0.71 5.78
C SER A 76 20.84 0.78 6.46
N VAL A 77 21.66 -0.26 6.33
CA VAL A 77 23.01 -0.30 6.92
C VAL A 77 23.92 0.72 6.25
N PHE A 78 23.89 0.81 4.92
CA PHE A 78 24.64 1.81 4.16
C PHE A 78 24.12 3.23 4.38
N PHE A 79 22.82 3.39 4.64
CA PHE A 79 22.26 4.66 5.07
C PHE A 79 22.87 5.13 6.40
N VAL A 80 23.00 4.25 7.40
CA VAL A 80 23.64 4.58 8.69
C VAL A 80 25.14 4.86 8.53
N ILE A 81 25.87 4.02 7.80
CA ILE A 81 27.30 4.24 7.51
C ILE A 81 27.51 5.59 6.82
N GLY A 82 26.69 5.90 5.82
CA GLY A 82 26.72 7.18 5.12
C GLY A 82 26.42 8.36 6.05
N GLY A 83 25.47 8.21 6.98
CA GLY A 83 25.19 9.22 8.01
C GLY A 83 26.38 9.48 8.93
N ILE A 84 27.08 8.42 9.36
CA ILE A 84 28.30 8.53 10.16
C ILE A 84 29.41 9.23 9.36
N SER A 85 29.64 8.85 8.11
CA SER A 85 30.64 9.49 7.26
C SER A 85 30.36 10.97 7.03
N LEU A 86 29.13 11.31 6.69
CA LEU A 86 28.71 12.70 6.47
C LEU A 86 28.85 13.53 7.75
N SER A 87 28.58 12.93 8.91
CA SER A 87 28.73 13.61 10.20
C SER A 87 30.16 14.05 10.51
N LYS A 88 31.15 13.24 10.10
CA LYS A 88 32.57 13.59 10.23
C LYS A 88 32.93 14.78 9.36
N TYR A 89 32.39 14.83 8.15
CA TYR A 89 32.60 15.95 7.22
C TYR A 89 31.97 17.24 7.74
N LEU A 90 30.74 17.17 8.25
CA LEU A 90 29.99 18.32 8.76
C LEU A 90 30.33 18.68 10.22
N LYS A 91 31.16 17.89 10.91
CA LYS A 91 31.49 18.01 12.35
C LYS A 91 30.25 18.02 13.26
N LEU A 92 29.20 17.29 12.87
CA LEU A 92 27.96 17.13 13.64
C LEU A 92 27.88 15.74 14.27
N LYS A 93 26.99 15.56 15.25
CA LYS A 93 26.74 14.23 15.83
C LYS A 93 25.96 13.37 14.82
N PRO A 94 26.40 12.13 14.50
CA PRO A 94 25.78 11.28 13.47
C PRO A 94 24.27 11.10 13.63
N TYR A 95 23.80 10.90 14.87
CA TYR A 95 22.38 10.66 15.14
C TYR A 95 21.50 11.86 14.78
N LEU A 96 22.01 13.10 14.85
CA LEU A 96 21.25 14.29 14.47
C LEU A 96 20.98 14.32 12.97
N ILE A 97 21.99 13.98 12.16
CA ILE A 97 21.84 13.91 10.69
C ILE A 97 20.87 12.80 10.30
N ILE A 98 21.02 11.62 10.92
CA ILE A 98 20.15 10.48 10.65
C ILE A 98 18.70 10.81 11.03
N LEU A 99 18.49 11.38 12.23
CA LEU A 99 17.16 11.74 12.72
C LEU A 99 16.51 12.83 11.86
N LEU A 100 17.29 13.83 11.44
CA LEU A 100 16.83 14.91 10.56
C LEU A 100 16.28 14.39 9.23
N ILE A 101 16.80 13.27 8.73
CA ILE A 101 16.32 12.64 7.48
C ILE A 101 15.18 11.66 7.77
N LEU A 102 15.28 10.90 8.86
CA LEU A 102 14.32 9.85 9.18
C LEU A 102 12.97 10.41 9.63
N ILE A 103 12.94 11.55 10.35
CA ILE A 103 11.68 12.17 10.78
C ILE A 103 10.81 12.59 9.59
N PRO A 104 11.28 13.43 8.63
CA PRO A 104 10.48 13.77 7.46
C PRO A 104 10.10 12.54 6.65
N TYR A 105 11.03 11.61 6.44
CA TYR A 105 10.75 10.35 5.75
C TYR A 105 9.60 9.59 6.41
N PHE A 106 9.65 9.42 7.73
CA PHE A 106 8.59 8.77 8.51
C PHE A 106 7.26 9.51 8.39
N MET A 107 7.26 10.84 8.46
CA MET A 107 6.04 11.65 8.30
C MET A 107 5.40 11.48 6.91
N PHE A 108 6.19 11.33 5.85
CA PHE A 108 5.66 11.07 4.51
C PHE A 108 5.14 9.64 4.37
N VAL A 109 5.87 8.63 4.86
CA VAL A 109 5.46 7.21 4.78
C VAL A 109 4.19 6.94 5.60
N THR A 110 4.08 7.53 6.78
CA THR A 110 2.87 7.44 7.61
C THR A 110 1.76 8.39 7.17
N HIS A 111 2.05 9.23 6.17
CA HIS A 111 1.17 10.27 5.64
C HIS A 111 0.73 11.33 6.66
N VAL A 112 1.40 11.45 7.80
CA VAL A 112 1.20 12.54 8.77
C VAL A 112 1.41 13.90 8.13
N ALA A 113 2.37 14.01 7.19
CA ALA A 113 2.59 15.24 6.45
C ALA A 113 1.33 15.67 5.68
N TYR A 114 0.65 14.75 4.99
CA TYR A 114 -0.60 15.03 4.28
C TYR A 114 -1.73 15.46 5.22
N GLN A 115 -1.80 14.87 6.42
CA GLN A 115 -2.77 15.28 7.43
C GLN A 115 -2.62 16.75 7.83
N ILE A 116 -1.37 17.20 8.04
CA ILE A 116 -1.07 18.58 8.42
C ILE A 116 -1.53 19.56 7.33
N PHE A 117 -1.47 19.16 6.06
CA PHE A 117 -1.95 19.95 4.92
C PHE A 117 -3.44 19.74 4.57
N GLY A 118 -4.19 19.05 5.43
CA GLY A 118 -5.64 18.85 5.24
C GLY A 118 -6.01 17.84 4.15
N ALA A 119 -5.12 16.91 3.81
CA ALA A 119 -5.38 15.84 2.85
C ALA A 119 -5.50 14.48 3.58
N PRO A 120 -6.73 13.98 3.85
CA PRO A 120 -6.96 12.75 4.60
C PRO A 120 -6.74 11.51 3.71
N VAL A 121 -5.47 11.17 3.46
CA VAL A 121 -5.08 10.03 2.61
C VAL A 121 -4.78 8.76 3.40
N SER A 122 -4.65 8.85 4.72
CA SER A 122 -4.31 7.72 5.60
C SER A 122 -5.54 7.15 6.29
N ILE A 123 -5.78 5.85 6.09
CA ILE A 123 -6.84 5.10 6.79
C ILE A 123 -6.59 4.96 8.29
N ASN A 124 -5.33 5.07 8.73
CA ASN A 124 -4.95 4.92 10.14
C ASN A 124 -5.18 6.21 10.93
N LEU A 125 -5.17 7.35 10.25
CA LEU A 125 -5.28 8.67 10.87
C LEU A 125 -6.65 9.32 10.65
N ASN A 126 -7.44 8.82 9.70
CA ASN A 126 -8.71 9.41 9.31
C ASN A 126 -9.81 8.37 9.17
N SER A 127 -11.04 8.82 9.40
CA SER A 127 -12.27 8.07 9.11
C SER A 127 -12.99 8.59 7.86
N GLU A 128 -12.24 9.30 7.00
CA GLU A 128 -12.75 9.92 5.78
C GLU A 128 -11.67 9.94 4.70
N GLY A 129 -12.07 10.31 3.48
CA GLY A 129 -11.19 10.35 2.31
C GLY A 129 -11.24 9.07 1.46
N VAL A 130 -10.68 9.19 0.25
CA VAL A 130 -10.78 8.13 -0.78
C VAL A 130 -10.14 6.82 -0.35
N SER A 131 -9.00 6.88 0.36
CA SER A 131 -8.33 5.67 0.86
C SER A 131 -9.19 4.96 1.89
N TYR A 132 -9.79 5.70 2.82
CA TYR A 132 -10.69 5.13 3.83
C TYR A 132 -11.90 4.48 3.17
N ASP A 133 -12.56 5.20 2.26
CA ASP A 133 -13.75 4.75 1.52
C ASP A 133 -13.50 3.44 0.74
N ARG A 134 -12.28 3.25 0.21
CA ARG A 134 -11.93 2.07 -0.59
C ARG A 134 -11.45 0.90 0.25
N GLU A 135 -10.60 1.15 1.24
CA GLU A 135 -9.80 0.14 1.93
C GLU A 135 -10.34 -0.23 3.32
N TYR A 136 -11.01 0.68 4.02
CA TYR A 136 -11.58 0.38 5.33
C TYR A 136 -12.88 -0.42 5.17
N VAL A 137 -12.94 -1.56 5.84
CA VAL A 137 -14.12 -2.43 5.85
C VAL A 137 -14.78 -2.34 7.21
N HIS A 138 -16.01 -1.85 7.25
CA HIS A 138 -16.77 -1.77 8.49
C HIS A 138 -17.28 -3.15 8.91
N ASP A 139 -17.40 -3.40 10.22
CA ASP A 139 -17.92 -4.67 10.74
C ASP A 139 -19.30 -5.01 10.18
N SER A 140 -20.16 -4.00 10.04
CA SER A 140 -21.48 -4.10 9.41
C SER A 140 -21.43 -4.62 7.98
N GLU A 141 -20.40 -4.25 7.21
CA GLU A 141 -20.20 -4.71 5.84
C GLU A 141 -19.74 -6.17 5.81
N SER A 142 -18.88 -6.56 6.75
CA SER A 142 -18.45 -7.95 6.92
C SER A 142 -19.62 -8.85 7.30
N CYS A 143 -20.47 -8.40 8.23
CA CYS A 143 -21.69 -9.09 8.64
C CYS A 143 -22.68 -9.21 7.47
N ALA A 144 -22.93 -8.14 6.73
CA ALA A 144 -23.79 -8.14 5.55
C ALA A 144 -23.28 -9.11 4.46
N ALA A 145 -21.98 -9.10 4.17
CA ALA A 145 -21.37 -10.00 3.19
C ALA A 145 -21.50 -11.48 3.60
N LYS A 146 -21.27 -11.80 4.89
CA LYS A 146 -21.44 -13.15 5.43
C LYS A 146 -22.91 -13.60 5.40
N TRP A 147 -23.81 -12.70 5.78
CA TRP A 147 -25.25 -12.95 5.73
C TRP A 147 -25.69 -13.24 4.29
N LEU A 148 -25.23 -12.44 3.32
CA LEU A 148 -25.54 -12.64 1.90
C LEU A 148 -25.00 -13.99 1.40
N ALA A 149 -23.79 -14.38 1.81
CA ALA A 149 -23.23 -15.67 1.44
C ALA A 149 -24.04 -16.87 1.97
N MET A 150 -24.64 -16.73 3.16
CA MET A 150 -25.46 -17.78 3.79
C MET A 150 -26.90 -17.84 3.25
N ASN A 151 -27.46 -16.70 2.84
CA ASN A 151 -28.88 -16.59 2.49
C ASN A 151 -29.13 -16.46 0.97
N SER A 152 -28.09 -16.22 0.17
CA SER A 152 -28.22 -16.17 -1.30
C SER A 152 -28.22 -17.55 -1.94
N GLU A 153 -28.98 -17.68 -3.03
CA GLU A 153 -29.02 -18.91 -3.83
C GLU A 153 -27.65 -19.19 -4.47
N LYS A 154 -27.21 -20.44 -4.50
CA LYS A 154 -25.83 -20.81 -4.88
C LYS A 154 -25.37 -20.31 -6.27
N ASN A 155 -26.29 -20.07 -7.20
CA ASN A 155 -26.01 -19.61 -8.56
C ASN A 155 -26.52 -18.19 -8.84
N SER A 156 -26.97 -17.46 -7.81
CA SER A 156 -27.40 -16.09 -7.95
C SER A 156 -26.22 -15.16 -8.24
N VAL A 157 -26.42 -14.25 -9.20
CA VAL A 157 -25.54 -13.12 -9.46
C VAL A 157 -25.87 -12.00 -8.48
N ILE A 158 -24.82 -11.45 -7.89
CA ILE A 158 -24.87 -10.34 -6.94
C ILE A 158 -24.19 -9.15 -7.58
N SER A 159 -24.95 -8.06 -7.71
CA SER A 159 -24.42 -6.81 -8.24
C SER A 159 -23.97 -5.89 -7.14
N VAL A 160 -22.87 -5.22 -7.41
CA VAL A 160 -22.26 -4.25 -6.51
C VAL A 160 -21.98 -2.95 -7.26
N ALA A 161 -21.94 -1.87 -6.50
CA ALA A 161 -21.71 -0.52 -7.01
C ALA A 161 -20.32 -0.33 -7.64
N ASP A 162 -19.29 -1.00 -7.12
CA ASP A 162 -17.91 -0.87 -7.60
C ASP A 162 -17.02 -2.04 -7.18
N ILE A 163 -15.75 -1.98 -7.60
CA ILE A 163 -14.73 -2.97 -7.27
C ILE A 163 -14.49 -3.11 -5.76
N SER A 164 -14.64 -2.03 -4.99
CA SER A 164 -14.47 -2.02 -3.55
C SER A 164 -15.58 -2.81 -2.85
N GLY A 165 -16.83 -2.68 -3.29
CA GLY A 165 -17.94 -3.54 -2.86
C GLY A 165 -17.72 -5.02 -3.23
N ARG A 166 -17.21 -5.28 -4.44
CA ARG A 166 -16.89 -6.65 -4.90
C ARG A 166 -15.83 -7.33 -4.04
N LEU A 167 -14.75 -6.61 -3.73
CA LEU A 167 -13.66 -7.13 -2.90
C LEU A 167 -14.14 -7.43 -1.47
N ARG A 168 -15.09 -6.67 -0.92
CA ARG A 168 -15.71 -6.97 0.38
C ARG A 168 -16.49 -8.28 0.35
N LEU A 169 -17.30 -8.52 -0.68
CA LEU A 169 -18.04 -9.79 -0.84
C LEU A 169 -17.11 -11.00 -0.97
N ILE A 170 -16.04 -10.87 -1.76
CA ILE A 170 -15.06 -11.94 -1.96
C ILE A 170 -14.28 -12.22 -0.67
N SER A 171 -13.78 -11.18 0.00
CA SER A 171 -12.94 -11.34 1.18
C SER A 171 -13.72 -11.72 2.44
N GLN A 172 -14.82 -11.02 2.73
CA GLN A 172 -15.59 -11.17 3.96
C GLN A 172 -16.66 -12.26 3.85
N GLY A 173 -17.39 -12.27 2.73
CA GLY A 173 -18.46 -13.24 2.46
C GLY A 173 -17.95 -14.55 1.87
N LYS A 174 -16.69 -14.61 1.41
CA LYS A 174 -16.13 -15.75 0.65
C LYS A 174 -16.95 -16.11 -0.59
N ILE A 175 -17.62 -15.12 -1.17
CA ILE A 175 -18.44 -15.30 -2.37
C ILE A 175 -17.53 -15.44 -3.58
N PRO A 176 -17.70 -16.47 -4.43
CA PRO A 176 -16.87 -16.67 -5.61
C PRO A 176 -16.89 -15.44 -6.54
N PRO A 177 -15.74 -15.02 -7.10
CA PRO A 177 -15.65 -13.86 -8.00
C PRO A 177 -16.54 -13.94 -9.26
N LYS A 178 -16.99 -15.15 -9.63
CA LYS A 178 -17.91 -15.39 -10.75
C LYS A 178 -19.36 -15.03 -10.46
N ARG A 179 -19.72 -14.88 -9.18
CA ARG A 179 -21.07 -14.50 -8.71
C ARG A 179 -21.17 -13.01 -8.40
N THR A 180 -20.09 -12.26 -8.51
CA THR A 180 -20.03 -10.85 -8.17
C THR A 180 -19.66 -10.03 -9.39
N GLU A 181 -20.49 -9.03 -9.69
CA GLU A 181 -20.31 -8.18 -10.87
C GLU A 181 -20.23 -6.71 -10.45
N ASP A 182 -19.07 -6.10 -10.73
CA ASP A 182 -18.65 -4.76 -10.30
C ASP A 182 -18.99 -3.62 -11.28
N TYR A 183 -19.76 -3.92 -12.33
CA TYR A 183 -20.11 -2.95 -13.39
C TYR A 183 -21.55 -3.05 -13.89
N SER A 184 -22.36 -3.96 -13.35
CA SER A 184 -23.76 -4.09 -13.77
C SER A 184 -24.70 -3.14 -13.05
N PHE A 185 -24.19 -2.39 -12.07
CA PHE A 185 -24.88 -1.22 -11.52
C PHE A 185 -24.34 0.03 -12.26
N PRO A 186 -25.10 0.68 -13.18
CA PRO A 186 -26.56 0.77 -13.33
C PRO A 186 -27.08 0.26 -14.69
N ARG A 187 -26.52 -0.83 -15.24
CA ARG A 187 -27.00 -1.39 -16.50
C ARG A 187 -28.41 -1.93 -16.30
N HIS A 188 -29.39 -1.13 -16.70
CA HIS A 188 -30.79 -1.52 -16.77
C HIS A 188 -30.91 -2.83 -17.57
N GLY A 189 -31.35 -3.91 -16.93
CA GLY A 189 -31.94 -5.04 -17.64
C GLY A 189 -31.33 -6.43 -17.46
N GLU A 190 -30.27 -6.62 -16.66
CA GLU A 190 -29.77 -7.99 -16.41
C GLU A 190 -30.31 -8.57 -15.08
N LEU A 191 -30.61 -9.88 -15.10
CA LEU A 191 -31.23 -10.68 -14.03
C LEU A 191 -30.33 -10.79 -12.77
N GLN A 192 -30.13 -9.67 -12.08
CA GLN A 192 -29.39 -9.61 -10.83
C GLN A 192 -30.31 -10.06 -9.70
N ALA A 193 -30.06 -11.22 -9.09
CA ALA A 193 -30.91 -11.71 -8.01
C ALA A 193 -30.75 -10.86 -6.72
N TYR A 194 -29.57 -10.28 -6.51
CA TYR A 194 -29.28 -9.45 -5.34
C TYR A 194 -28.46 -8.21 -5.71
N ILE A 195 -28.73 -7.10 -5.02
CA ILE A 195 -27.91 -5.88 -5.04
C ILE A 195 -27.33 -5.70 -3.65
N TYR A 196 -26.01 -5.52 -3.57
CA TYR A 196 -25.29 -5.26 -2.33
C TYR A 196 -24.76 -3.82 -2.32
N LEU A 197 -25.23 -3.05 -1.35
CA LEU A 197 -24.79 -1.70 -1.05
C LEU A 197 -24.05 -1.68 0.28
N TYR A 198 -22.99 -0.86 0.35
CA TYR A 198 -22.13 -0.76 1.52
C TYR A 198 -21.98 0.70 1.95
N TYR A 199 -21.10 0.99 2.91
CA TYR A 199 -21.06 2.27 3.62
C TYR A 199 -21.01 3.49 2.70
N ASN A 200 -20.26 3.41 1.59
CA ASN A 200 -20.18 4.52 0.66
C ASN A 200 -21.51 4.83 -0.04
N ASN A 201 -22.29 3.80 -0.37
CA ASN A 201 -23.56 3.98 -1.06
C ASN A 201 -24.67 4.40 -0.08
N VAL A 202 -24.69 3.76 1.09
CA VAL A 202 -25.78 3.92 2.08
C VAL A 202 -25.60 5.19 2.91
N VAL A 203 -24.38 5.47 3.37
CA VAL A 203 -24.12 6.57 4.31
C VAL A 203 -23.53 7.79 3.60
N LYS A 204 -22.62 7.60 2.65
CA LYS A 204 -21.95 8.71 1.94
C LYS A 204 -22.69 9.17 0.69
N ASP A 205 -23.77 8.52 0.30
CA ASP A 205 -24.53 8.81 -0.93
C ASP A 205 -23.64 8.82 -2.18
N LYS A 206 -22.60 7.98 -2.23
CA LYS A 206 -21.65 7.93 -3.34
C LYS A 206 -21.78 6.65 -4.13
N LEU A 207 -21.72 6.81 -5.45
CA LEU A 207 -21.69 5.73 -6.41
C LEU A 207 -20.60 5.98 -7.46
N VAL A 208 -19.94 4.92 -7.94
CA VAL A 208 -18.94 5.04 -9.02
C VAL A 208 -19.51 4.42 -10.29
N VAL A 209 -19.83 5.25 -11.28
CA VAL A 209 -20.34 4.81 -12.59
C VAL A 209 -19.35 5.22 -13.66
N ASN A 210 -18.83 4.25 -14.43
CA ASN A 210 -17.82 4.48 -15.48
C ASN A 210 -16.60 5.30 -15.01
N GLY A 211 -16.16 5.07 -13.78
CA GLY A 211 -15.03 5.79 -13.16
C GLY A 211 -15.35 7.20 -12.66
N THR A 212 -16.60 7.66 -12.78
CA THR A 212 -17.06 8.95 -12.27
C THR A 212 -17.86 8.75 -10.99
N THR A 213 -17.58 9.56 -9.96
CA THR A 213 -18.37 9.56 -8.73
C THR A 213 -19.64 10.39 -8.95
N CYS A 214 -20.79 9.77 -8.67
CA CYS A 214 -22.13 10.35 -8.75
C CYS A 214 -22.88 10.11 -7.45
N ASN A 215 -24.01 10.79 -7.26
CA ASN A 215 -24.81 10.63 -6.05
C ASN A 215 -25.68 9.37 -6.16
N MET A 216 -25.71 8.57 -5.10
CA MET A 216 -26.53 7.35 -5.06
C MET A 216 -28.02 7.67 -5.17
N SER A 217 -28.45 8.80 -4.60
CA SER A 217 -29.82 9.30 -4.62
C SER A 217 -30.39 9.52 -6.02
N GLU A 218 -29.54 9.83 -7.02
CA GLU A 218 -29.93 9.98 -8.42
C GLU A 218 -30.38 8.65 -9.06
N TYR A 219 -30.07 7.53 -8.42
CA TYR A 219 -30.39 6.17 -8.87
C TYR A 219 -31.48 5.50 -8.03
N SER A 220 -32.22 6.27 -7.22
CA SER A 220 -33.30 5.76 -6.35
C SER A 220 -34.38 4.98 -7.10
N ASP A 221 -34.68 5.38 -8.34
CA ASP A 221 -35.65 4.69 -9.21
C ASP A 221 -35.28 3.21 -9.47
N MET A 222 -34.00 2.85 -9.39
CA MET A 222 -33.54 1.47 -9.59
C MET A 222 -33.99 0.51 -8.48
N PHE A 223 -34.41 1.03 -7.34
CA PHE A 223 -34.88 0.23 -6.22
C PHE A 223 -36.40 0.08 -6.21
N ILE A 224 -37.13 0.76 -7.10
CA ILE A 224 -38.58 0.62 -7.24
C ILE A 224 -38.90 -0.84 -7.60
N GLY A 225 -39.74 -1.47 -6.77
CA GLY A 225 -40.13 -2.88 -6.94
C GLY A 225 -39.14 -3.90 -6.39
N LYS A 226 -37.96 -3.48 -5.89
CA LYS A 226 -37.00 -4.38 -5.22
C LYS A 226 -37.25 -4.44 -3.72
N GLY A 227 -37.21 -5.65 -3.15
CA GLY A 227 -37.41 -5.85 -1.72
C GLY A 227 -36.10 -5.66 -0.96
N LYS A 228 -36.03 -4.70 -0.03
CA LYS A 228 -34.92 -4.64 0.94
C LYS A 228 -35.05 -5.83 1.90
N ILE A 229 -34.06 -6.73 1.91
CA ILE A 229 -34.07 -7.97 2.72
C ILE A 229 -33.06 -7.94 3.86
N TYR A 230 -32.16 -6.97 3.87
CA TYR A 230 -31.17 -6.76 4.93
C TYR A 230 -30.84 -5.28 5.05
N ASP A 231 -30.72 -4.80 6.28
CA ASP A 231 -30.34 -3.43 6.62
C ASP A 231 -29.56 -3.44 7.94
N SER A 232 -28.31 -2.96 7.91
CA SER A 232 -27.48 -2.79 9.10
C SER A 232 -27.15 -1.33 9.40
N GLY A 233 -27.83 -0.37 8.76
CA GLY A 233 -27.56 1.06 8.81
C GLY A 233 -26.37 1.52 7.96
N ASN A 234 -25.38 0.65 7.75
CA ASN A 234 -24.21 0.93 6.91
C ASN A 234 -24.15 0.05 5.65
N SER A 235 -25.01 -0.96 5.54
CA SER A 235 -25.06 -1.86 4.40
C SER A 235 -26.48 -2.34 4.17
N GLU A 236 -26.85 -2.44 2.92
CA GLU A 236 -28.20 -2.81 2.50
C GLU A 236 -28.11 -3.89 1.43
N ILE A 237 -29.08 -4.81 1.45
CA ILE A 237 -29.21 -5.84 0.43
C ILE A 237 -30.64 -5.80 -0.09
N TYR A 238 -30.75 -5.74 -1.41
CA TYR A 238 -32.03 -5.80 -2.12
C TYR A 238 -32.11 -7.09 -2.91
N LYS A 239 -33.31 -7.68 -2.91
CA LYS A 239 -33.68 -8.78 -3.82
C LYS A 239 -34.46 -8.20 -4.99
N THR A 240 -34.04 -8.55 -6.21
CA THR A 240 -34.76 -8.21 -7.46
C THR A 240 -35.82 -9.25 -7.77
#